data_AF-A0A2V5PD92-F1
#
_entry.id   AF-A0A2V5PD92-F1
#
_cell.length_a   1.000
_cell.length_b   1.000
_cell.length_c   1.000
_cell.angle_alpha   90.00
_cell.angle_beta   90.00
_cell.angle_gamma   90.00
#
_symmetry.space_group_name_H-M   'P 1'
#
loop_
_entity.id
_entity.type
_entity.pdbx_description
1 polymer ?
#
loop_
_entity_poly.entity_id
_entity_poly.type
_entity_poly.pdbx_seq_one_letter_code
_entity_poly.pdbx_strand_id
1 'polypeptide(L)'
;MKRRWNWPIWLGFIVAVGGLFSYEFFAQFPITRDFPWANLLLFAIGAALLLVGLFRAFGRPQVYRGKIFGSIFVTISFLLFAFFAYEIFYVLRQVPLSSHAPRVGEKAPEFTLVDPNGRSVALADLLSGSKAVVLIFYRGFW
;
A
#
# COMPACT_ATOMS: atom_id res chain seq x y z
N MET A 1 32.46 33.87 3.13
CA MET A 1 32.21 32.71 2.23
C MET A 1 30.73 32.34 2.27
N LYS A 2 30.01 32.37 1.13
CA LYS A 2 28.59 31.93 1.07
C LYS A 2 28.54 30.39 1.20
N ARG A 3 27.85 29.88 2.22
CA ARG A 3 27.60 28.44 2.37
C ARG A 3 26.81 27.91 1.17
N ARG A 4 27.18 26.74 0.65
CA ARG A 4 26.52 26.08 -0.50
C ARG A 4 25.14 25.54 -0.12
N TRP A 5 24.23 25.58 -1.09
CA TRP A 5 22.90 25.01 -1.00
C TRP A 5 22.95 23.48 -0.96
N ASN A 6 22.14 22.86 -0.09
CA ASN A 6 22.11 21.41 0.12
C ASN A 6 20.90 20.81 -0.59
N TRP A 7 20.96 20.74 -1.92
CA TRP A 7 19.86 20.26 -2.77
C TRP A 7 19.32 18.86 -2.41
N PRO A 8 20.12 17.88 -1.91
CA PRO A 8 19.60 16.55 -1.57
C PRO A 8 18.52 16.58 -0.49
N ILE A 9 18.57 17.54 0.44
CA ILE A 9 17.54 17.69 1.48
C ILE A 9 16.18 17.97 0.84
N TRP A 10 16.14 18.89 -0.12
CA TRP A 10 14.91 19.29 -0.80
C TRP A 10 14.41 18.21 -1.75
N LEU A 11 15.30 17.66 -2.58
CA LEU A 11 14.91 16.60 -3.51
C LEU A 11 14.43 15.35 -2.75
N GLY A 12 15.13 14.95 -1.69
CA GLY A 12 14.75 13.80 -0.89
C GLY A 12 13.38 13.98 -0.23
N PHE A 13 13.09 15.19 0.28
CA PHE A 13 11.76 15.50 0.82
C PHE A 13 10.66 15.44 -0.25
N ILE A 14 10.87 16.07 -1.41
CA ILE A 14 9.90 16.05 -2.52
C ILE A 14 9.64 14.62 -2.99
N VAL A 15 10.68 13.80 -3.12
CA VAL A 15 10.55 12.39 -3.52
C VAL A 15 9.77 11.59 -2.48
N ALA A 16 10.02 11.80 -1.18
CA ALA A 16 9.26 11.12 -0.11
C ALA A 16 7.78 11.52 -0.10
N VAL A 17 7.46 12.81 -0.27
CA VAL A 17 6.08 13.29 -0.40
C VAL A 17 5.42 12.70 -1.66
N GLY A 18 6.14 12.68 -2.78
CA GLY A 18 5.70 12.03 -4.01
C GLY A 18 5.38 10.56 -3.80
N GLY A 19 6.22 9.84 -3.04
CA GLY A 19 6.01 8.44 -2.69
C GLY A 19 4.71 8.17 -1.89
N LEU A 20 4.22 9.13 -1.11
CA LEU A 20 2.91 9.00 -0.45
C LEU A 20 1.77 9.20 -1.45
N PHE A 21 1.78 10.33 -2.16
CA PHE A 21 0.65 10.73 -3.02
C PHE A 21 0.58 9.99 -4.36
N SER A 22 1.64 9.30 -4.77
CA SER A 22 1.64 8.48 -5.99
C SER A 22 0.93 7.12 -5.81
N TYR A 23 0.53 6.74 -4.59
CA TYR A 23 -0.07 5.43 -4.33
C TYR A 23 -1.33 5.17 -5.14
N GLU A 24 -2.29 6.11 -5.13
CA GLU A 24 -3.55 5.96 -5.87
C GLU A 24 -3.33 5.73 -7.36
N PHE A 25 -2.32 6.40 -7.95
CA PHE A 25 -1.93 6.19 -9.33
C PHE A 25 -1.36 4.78 -9.56
N PHE A 26 -0.42 4.34 -8.71
CA PHE A 26 0.16 3.01 -8.84
C PHE A 26 -0.85 1.89 -8.54
N ALA A 27 -1.86 2.13 -7.70
CA ALA A 27 -2.91 1.16 -7.40
C ALA A 27 -3.79 0.81 -8.61
N GLN A 28 -3.76 1.61 -9.68
CA GLN A 28 -4.47 1.34 -10.94
C GLN A 28 -3.84 0.20 -11.75
N PHE A 29 -2.57 -0.14 -11.49
CA PHE A 29 -1.85 -1.17 -12.23
C PHE A 29 -1.74 -2.46 -11.41
N PRO A 30 -2.09 -3.64 -11.97
CA PRO A 30 -2.05 -4.92 -11.23
C PRO A 30 -0.68 -5.23 -10.61
N ILE A 31 0.41 -4.88 -11.30
CA ILE A 31 1.79 -5.14 -10.86
C ILE A 31 2.20 -4.38 -9.58
N THR A 32 1.50 -3.30 -9.23
CA THR A 32 1.82 -2.44 -8.08
C THR A 32 0.70 -2.39 -7.05
N ARG A 33 -0.51 -2.84 -7.41
CA ARG A 33 -1.68 -2.84 -6.52
C ARG A 33 -1.53 -3.80 -5.33
N ASP A 34 -1.04 -5.01 -5.58
CA ASP A 34 -0.99 -6.06 -4.55
C ASP A 34 0.17 -5.85 -3.57
N PHE A 35 1.24 -5.20 -4.04
CA PHE A 35 2.41 -4.83 -3.23
C PHE A 35 3.01 -3.51 -3.74
N PRO A 36 3.05 -2.43 -2.93
CA PRO A 36 3.41 -1.09 -3.42
C PRO A 36 4.92 -0.86 -3.47
N TRP A 37 5.65 -1.77 -4.12
CA TRP A 37 7.11 -1.71 -4.24
C TRP A 37 7.60 -0.39 -4.86
N ALA A 38 6.85 0.19 -5.80
CA ALA A 38 7.19 1.45 -6.43
C ALA A 38 7.22 2.61 -5.41
N ASN A 39 6.21 2.70 -4.54
CA ASN A 39 6.19 3.68 -3.44
C ASN A 39 7.32 3.44 -2.44
N LEU A 40 7.60 2.16 -2.10
CA LEU A 40 8.71 1.81 -1.22
C LEU A 40 10.06 2.24 -1.79
N LEU A 41 10.27 2.09 -3.10
CA LEU A 41 11.47 2.59 -3.79
C LEU A 41 11.56 4.11 -3.74
N LEU A 42 10.45 4.83 -3.94
CA LEU A 42 10.43 6.29 -3.80
C LEU A 42 10.81 6.72 -2.38
N PHE A 43 10.24 6.09 -1.35
CA PHE A 43 10.64 6.35 0.04
C PHE A 43 12.11 6.02 0.29
N ALA A 44 12.63 4.92 -0.24
CA ALA A 44 14.04 4.53 -0.10
C ALA A 44 14.98 5.56 -0.76
N ILE A 45 14.67 6.01 -1.97
CA ILE A 45 15.43 7.05 -2.69
C ILE A 45 15.36 8.37 -1.91
N GLY A 46 14.17 8.77 -1.46
CA GLY A 46 13.95 9.96 -0.65
C GLY A 46 14.76 9.93 0.65
N ALA A 47 14.73 8.80 1.36
CA ALA A 47 15.50 8.58 2.59
C ALA A 47 17.01 8.65 2.34
N ALA A 48 17.52 8.01 1.29
CA ALA A 48 18.94 8.07 0.95
C ALA A 48 19.41 9.51 0.68
N LEU A 49 18.64 10.28 -0.09
CA LEU A 49 18.93 11.69 -0.38
C LEU A 49 18.91 12.56 0.90
N LEU A 50 17.92 12.35 1.76
CA LEU A 50 17.79 13.06 3.03
C LEU A 50 18.95 12.74 3.98
N LEU A 51 19.35 11.47 4.10
CA LEU A 51 20.49 11.05 4.91
C LEU A 51 21.79 11.66 4.41
N VAL A 52 22.06 11.60 3.10
CA VAL A 52 23.23 12.27 2.50
C VAL A 52 23.20 13.78 2.76
N GLY A 53 22.04 14.40 2.62
CA GLY A 53 21.82 15.81 2.95
C GLY A 53 22.13 16.13 4.40
N LEU A 54 21.66 15.30 5.33
CA LEU A 54 21.87 15.44 6.77
C LEU A 54 23.36 15.28 7.13
N PHE A 55 24.01 14.24 6.63
CA PHE A 55 25.46 14.04 6.81
C PHE A 55 26.27 15.24 6.31
N ARG A 56 25.91 15.84 5.16
CA ARG A 56 26.55 17.05 4.66
C ARG A 56 26.32 18.26 5.59
N ALA A 57 25.11 18.43 6.09
CA ALA A 57 24.74 19.55 6.96
C ALA A 57 25.42 19.50 8.34
N PHE A 58 25.58 18.29 8.90
CA PHE A 58 26.20 18.08 10.21
C PHE A 58 27.71 17.90 10.15
N GLY A 59 28.22 17.16 9.16
CA GLY A 59 29.66 16.88 9.01
C GLY A 59 30.49 18.03 8.43
N ARG A 60 29.89 18.93 7.63
CA ARG A 60 30.57 20.11 7.06
C ARG A 60 29.73 21.39 7.23
N PRO A 61 29.46 21.83 8.47
CA PRO A 61 28.52 22.90 8.77
C PRO A 61 28.98 24.29 8.29
N GLN A 62 30.29 24.47 8.08
CA GLN A 62 30.88 25.69 7.52
C GLN A 62 30.67 25.80 6.00
N VAL A 63 30.46 24.66 5.32
CA VAL A 63 30.31 24.58 3.86
C VAL A 63 28.85 24.47 3.45
N TYR A 64 28.04 23.68 4.16
CA TYR A 64 26.64 23.41 3.80
C TYR A 64 25.65 23.99 4.83
N ARG A 65 24.50 24.48 4.34
CA ARG A 65 23.34 24.85 5.18
C ARG A 65 22.35 23.69 5.28
N GLY A 66 21.39 23.82 6.20
CA GLY A 66 20.22 22.93 6.27
C GLY A 66 20.17 21.99 7.46
N LYS A 67 20.85 22.28 8.58
CA LYS A 67 20.69 21.47 9.81
C LYS A 67 19.23 21.45 10.29
N ILE A 68 18.63 22.63 10.45
CA ILE A 68 17.25 22.78 10.93
C ILE A 68 16.27 22.17 9.93
N PHE A 69 16.25 22.67 8.69
CA PHE A 69 15.38 22.15 7.63
C PHE A 69 15.60 20.67 7.34
N GLY A 70 16.85 20.20 7.35
CA GLY A 70 17.19 18.79 7.15
C GLY A 70 16.64 17.90 8.24
N SER A 71 16.81 18.27 9.51
CA SER A 71 16.20 17.55 10.63
C SER A 71 14.69 17.54 10.54
N ILE A 72 14.05 18.68 10.23
CA ILE A 72 12.59 18.78 10.06
C ILE A 72 12.10 17.85 8.93
N PHE A 73 12.74 17.92 7.76
CA PHE A 73 12.33 17.11 6.61
C PHE A 73 12.55 15.62 6.83
N VAL A 74 13.65 15.22 7.48
CA VAL A 74 13.87 13.83 7.87
C VAL A 74 12.76 13.34 8.80
N THR A 75 12.42 14.12 9.84
CA THR A 75 11.35 13.75 10.77
C THR A 75 10.00 13.63 10.08
N ILE A 76 9.63 14.62 9.26
CA ILE A 76 8.36 14.58 8.53
C ILE A 76 8.34 13.40 7.56
N SER A 77 9.38 13.20 6.75
CA SER A 77 9.43 12.07 5.81
C SER A 77 9.38 10.71 6.51
N PHE A 78 9.98 10.58 7.70
CA PHE A 78 9.85 9.38 8.51
C PHE A 78 8.41 9.15 8.97
N LEU A 79 7.73 10.19 9.46
CA LEU A 79 6.32 10.10 9.87
C LEU A 79 5.40 9.75 8.69
N LEU A 80 5.64 10.34 7.51
CA LEU A 80 4.88 10.01 6.29
C LEU A 80 5.09 8.56 5.87
N PHE A 81 6.34 8.05 5.93
CA PHE A 81 6.62 6.65 5.64
C PHE A 81 5.98 5.71 6.67
N ALA A 82 6.07 6.03 7.97
CA ALA A 82 5.46 5.23 9.02
C ALA A 82 3.93 5.18 8.89
N PHE A 83 3.31 6.33 8.62
CA PHE A 83 1.88 6.42 8.32
C PHE A 83 1.50 5.58 7.09
N PHE A 84 2.23 5.74 5.98
CA PHE A 84 2.02 4.94 4.78
C PHE A 84 2.13 3.43 5.06
N ALA A 85 3.17 3.00 5.77
CA ALA A 85 3.36 1.60 6.10
C ALA A 85 2.25 1.05 7.00
N TYR A 86 1.79 1.83 8.00
CA TYR A 86 0.69 1.45 8.87
C TYR A 86 -0.62 1.28 8.09
N GLU A 87 -0.99 2.25 7.25
CA GLU A 87 -2.22 2.16 6.45
C GLU A 87 -2.18 0.95 5.51
N ILE A 88 -1.11 0.80 4.72
CA ILE A 88 -1.00 -0.22 3.68
C ILE A 88 -0.84 -1.63 4.24
N PHE A 89 0.01 -1.82 5.24
CA PHE A 89 0.38 -3.17 5.72
C PHE A 89 -0.44 -3.63 6.92
N TYR A 90 -1.10 -2.70 7.62
CA TYR A 90 -1.95 -3.05 8.76
C TYR A 90 -3.41 -2.75 8.46
N VAL A 91 -3.82 -1.48 8.32
CA VAL A 91 -5.24 -1.09 8.23
C VAL A 91 -5.93 -1.74 7.04
N LEU A 92 -5.36 -1.63 5.84
CA LEU A 92 -5.96 -2.17 4.61
C LEU A 92 -5.92 -3.71 4.53
N ARG A 93 -5.12 -4.37 5.38
CA ARG A 93 -4.98 -5.84 5.41
C ARG A 93 -5.84 -6.51 6.47
N GLN A 94 -6.68 -5.76 7.17
CA GLN A 94 -7.63 -6.31 8.13
C GLN A 94 -8.81 -6.97 7.42
N VAL A 95 -8.60 -8.17 6.89
CA VAL A 95 -9.65 -9.01 6.34
C VAL A 95 -9.91 -10.17 7.30
N PRO A 96 -11.18 -10.46 7.68
CA PRO A 96 -11.49 -11.60 8.53
C PRO A 96 -10.95 -12.90 7.94
N LEU A 97 -10.36 -13.74 8.80
CA LEU A 97 -9.89 -15.05 8.40
C LEU A 97 -11.08 -15.92 7.95
N SER A 98 -10.95 -16.58 6.80
CA SER A 98 -11.92 -17.58 6.32
C SER A 98 -11.69 -18.93 6.99
N SER A 99 -11.73 -18.98 8.33
CA SER A 99 -11.41 -20.18 9.13
C SER A 99 -12.29 -21.40 8.82
N HIS A 100 -13.49 -21.17 8.28
CA HIS A 100 -14.47 -22.20 7.93
C HIS A 100 -14.65 -22.39 6.42
N ALA A 101 -13.73 -21.87 5.59
CA ALA A 101 -13.78 -22.13 4.16
C ALA A 101 -13.50 -23.62 3.87
N PRO A 102 -14.34 -24.28 3.05
CA PRO A 102 -14.13 -25.69 2.71
C PRO A 102 -12.83 -25.88 1.93
N ARG A 103 -12.10 -26.95 2.23
CA ARG A 103 -10.85 -27.33 1.52
C ARG A 103 -11.15 -28.19 0.30
N VAL A 104 -10.15 -28.33 -0.58
CA VAL A 104 -10.25 -29.25 -1.73
C VAL A 104 -10.50 -30.67 -1.22
N GLY A 105 -11.57 -31.30 -1.72
CA GLY A 105 -12.01 -32.64 -1.33
C GLY A 105 -13.04 -32.66 -0.20
N GLU A 106 -13.28 -31.54 0.49
CA GLU A 106 -14.38 -31.43 1.44
C GLU A 106 -15.71 -31.17 0.72
N LYS A 107 -16.81 -31.69 1.29
CA LYS A 107 -18.15 -31.43 0.75
C LYS A 107 -18.46 -29.93 0.92
N ALA A 108 -18.83 -29.26 -0.18
CA ALA A 108 -19.29 -27.88 -0.12
C ALA A 108 -20.54 -27.77 0.79
N PRO A 109 -20.60 -26.77 1.69
CA PRO A 109 -21.78 -26.52 2.50
C PRO A 109 -23.02 -26.25 1.63
N GLU A 110 -24.15 -26.84 2.00
CA GLU A 110 -25.42 -26.51 1.38
C GLU A 110 -25.80 -25.05 1.65
N PHE A 111 -26.36 -24.39 0.65
CA PHE A 111 -26.88 -23.04 0.79
C PHE A 111 -28.13 -22.86 -0.08
N THR A 112 -28.94 -21.88 0.33
CA THR A 112 -30.02 -21.33 -0.47
C THR A 112 -29.91 -19.81 -0.41
N LEU A 113 -29.73 -19.17 -1.56
CA LEU A 113 -29.59 -17.72 -1.68
C LEU A 113 -30.70 -17.17 -2.57
N VAL A 114 -31.02 -15.90 -2.39
CA VAL A 114 -32.01 -15.21 -3.24
C VAL A 114 -31.27 -14.53 -4.39
N ASP A 115 -31.73 -14.77 -5.62
CA ASP A 115 -31.20 -14.12 -6.81
C ASP A 115 -31.72 -12.67 -6.93
N PRO A 116 -31.21 -11.87 -7.88
CA PRO A 116 -31.68 -10.49 -8.09
C PRO A 116 -33.17 -10.36 -8.45
N ASN A 117 -33.82 -11.44 -8.90
CA ASN A 117 -35.23 -11.48 -9.25
C ASN A 117 -36.12 -11.95 -8.09
N GLY A 118 -35.56 -12.16 -6.89
CA GLY A 118 -36.28 -12.65 -5.72
C GLY A 118 -36.50 -14.16 -5.70
N ARG A 119 -35.89 -14.91 -6.62
CA ARG A 119 -36.01 -16.38 -6.69
C ARG A 119 -35.01 -17.02 -5.74
N SER A 120 -35.46 -18.01 -4.98
CA SER A 120 -34.56 -18.84 -4.17
C SER A 120 -33.80 -19.81 -5.07
N VAL A 121 -32.49 -19.88 -4.91
CA VAL A 121 -31.57 -20.75 -5.65
C VAL A 121 -30.77 -21.57 -4.64
N ALA A 122 -30.95 -22.90 -4.64
CA ALA A 122 -30.17 -23.80 -3.81
C ALA A 122 -28.97 -24.41 -4.57
N LEU A 123 -27.93 -24.79 -3.84
CA LEU A 123 -26.78 -25.50 -4.41
C LEU A 123 -27.22 -26.82 -5.10
N ALA A 124 -28.14 -27.55 -4.48
CA ALA A 124 -28.72 -28.77 -5.05
C ALA A 124 -29.38 -28.54 -6.42
N ASP A 125 -30.09 -27.42 -6.60
CA ASP A 125 -30.75 -27.09 -7.87
C ASP A 125 -29.72 -26.86 -8.98
N LEU A 126 -28.64 -26.15 -8.66
CA LEU A 126 -27.54 -25.88 -9.60
C LEU A 126 -26.81 -27.16 -10.03
N LEU A 127 -26.58 -28.08 -9.08
CA LEU A 127 -25.95 -29.38 -9.36
C LEU A 127 -26.88 -30.35 -10.08
N SER A 128 -28.21 -30.22 -9.93
CA SER A 128 -29.16 -31.08 -10.64
C SER A 128 -29.08 -30.90 -12.16
N GLY A 129 -28.79 -29.67 -12.61
CA GLY A 129 -28.66 -29.32 -14.02
C GLY A 129 -27.22 -29.32 -14.55
N SER A 130 -26.19 -29.51 -13.70
CA SER A 130 -24.78 -29.37 -14.08
C SER A 130 -23.84 -30.31 -13.35
N LYS A 131 -22.78 -30.77 -14.01
CA LYS A 131 -21.74 -31.62 -13.40
C LYS A 131 -20.83 -30.86 -12.41
N ALA A 132 -20.81 -29.54 -12.48
CA ALA A 132 -19.99 -28.68 -11.62
C ALA A 132 -20.65 -27.31 -11.44
N VAL A 133 -20.34 -26.64 -10.34
CA VAL A 133 -20.78 -25.28 -10.02
C VAL A 133 -19.55 -24.46 -9.64
N VAL A 134 -19.46 -23.24 -10.17
CA VAL A 134 -18.42 -22.27 -9.80
C VAL A 134 -19.03 -21.23 -8.86
N LEU A 135 -18.49 -21.12 -7.65
CA LEU A 135 -18.91 -20.12 -6.68
C LEU A 135 -17.95 -18.93 -6.72
N ILE A 136 -18.48 -17.74 -7.01
CA ILE A 136 -17.71 -16.50 -7.05
C ILE A 136 -18.18 -15.61 -5.91
N PHE A 137 -17.32 -15.44 -4.90
CA PHE A 137 -17.56 -14.52 -3.80
C PHE A 137 -16.98 -13.15 -4.14
N TYR A 138 -17.78 -12.10 -4.00
CA TYR A 138 -17.35 -10.72 -4.21
C TYR A 138 -17.91 -9.82 -3.09
N ARG A 139 -17.18 -8.76 -2.75
CA ARG A 139 -17.51 -7.87 -1.62
C ARG A 139 -18.70 -6.94 -1.90
N GLY A 140 -18.92 -6.60 -3.16
CA GLY A 140 -20.01 -5.74 -3.60
C GLY A 140 -20.05 -5.63 -5.12
N PHE A 141 -21.24 -5.40 -5.65
CA PHE A 141 -21.50 -5.09 -7.06
C PHE A 141 -22.15 -3.69 -7.06
N TRP A 142 -21.71 -2.83 -7.99
CA TRP A 142 -22.10 -1.42 -8.09
C TRP A 142 -22.81 -1.17 -9.41
#